data_AF-A0A835NS45-F1
#
_entry.id   AF-A0A835NS45-F1
#
_cell.length_a   1.000
_cell.length_b   1.000
_cell.length_c   1.000
_cell.angle_alpha   90.00
_cell.angle_beta   90.00
_cell.angle_gamma   90.00
#
_symmetry.space_group_name_H-M   'P 1'
#
loop_
_entity.id
_entity.type
_entity.pdbx_description
1 polymer ?
#
loop_
_entity_poly.entity_id
_entity_poly.type
_entity_poly.pdbx_seq_one_letter_code
_entity_poly.pdbx_strand_id
1 'polypeptide(L)'
;MGLGIAAGFLVPPVLIPNVEDVEKLAYHISIMFFMTAGVASALFILVIIGLSDILKCKTFPMQTHTPGLNVGCFYALSTLLNRMVIHHYPGEEVNAGRIGLTIVLSGMVGALISGIWLDKTKTYKQTTLVVYIMSLVGMTVYTFTLSLGHLWVVFVTAGLLGFFMTGYLPLGFEFAAELTYPESEGTSSGLLNVSAQIFGIAFTIGQGQIMDHFGTKAGNLLLCSVLFLGTVMTAFIKADLRRQQANLENEQTAVSSKETNGFLECCFTYVLLRMSIAQRQRITDDNRVQTPKVRAWRPFTA
;
A
#
# COMPACT_ATOMS: atom_id res chain seq x y z
N MET A 1 -12.03 -4.09 -8.81
CA MET A 1 -12.31 -5.20 -7.88
C MET A 1 -13.80 -5.47 -7.64
N GLY A 2 -14.68 -4.45 -7.57
CA GLY A 2 -16.11 -4.66 -7.25
C GLY A 2 -16.94 -5.50 -8.24
N LEU A 3 -16.71 -5.38 -9.56
CA LEU A 3 -17.51 -6.11 -10.57
C LEU A 3 -17.30 -7.64 -10.55
N GLY A 4 -16.08 -8.10 -10.28
CA GLY A 4 -15.76 -9.53 -10.26
C GLY A 4 -16.35 -10.26 -9.04
N ILE A 5 -16.40 -9.57 -7.89
CA ILE A 5 -17.04 -10.09 -6.68
C ILE A 5 -18.56 -10.14 -6.86
N ALA A 6 -19.16 -9.07 -7.40
CA ALA A 6 -20.60 -9.03 -7.70
C ALA A 6 -21.02 -10.13 -8.69
N ALA A 7 -20.23 -10.36 -9.75
CA ALA A 7 -20.48 -11.45 -10.70
C ALA A 7 -20.34 -12.84 -10.04
N GLY A 8 -19.34 -13.04 -9.17
CA GLY A 8 -19.15 -14.30 -8.44
C GLY A 8 -20.30 -14.67 -7.50
N PHE A 9 -21.00 -13.69 -6.93
CA PHE A 9 -22.21 -13.91 -6.11
C PHE A 9 -23.49 -14.08 -6.93
N LEU A 10 -23.54 -13.55 -8.17
CA LEU A 10 -24.72 -13.62 -9.04
C LEU A 10 -24.80 -14.91 -9.86
N VAL A 11 -23.65 -15.52 -10.18
CA VAL A 11 -23.58 -16.73 -11.00
C VAL A 11 -24.26 -17.93 -10.33
N PRO A 12 -24.05 -18.25 -9.03
CA PRO A 12 -24.67 -19.43 -8.42
C PRO A 12 -26.21 -19.39 -8.40
N PRO A 13 -26.90 -18.27 -8.05
CA PRO A 13 -28.36 -18.20 -8.09
C PRO A 13 -28.97 -18.24 -9.49
N VAL A 14 -28.26 -17.72 -10.51
CA VAL A 14 -28.73 -17.69 -11.90
C VAL A 14 -28.56 -19.04 -12.60
N LEU A 15 -27.58 -19.85 -12.17
CA LEU A 15 -27.29 -21.16 -12.77
C LEU A 15 -28.06 -22.34 -12.15
N ILE A 16 -28.80 -22.13 -11.06
CA ILE A 16 -29.62 -23.17 -10.42
C ILE A 16 -31.10 -22.92 -10.76
N PRO A 17 -31.59 -23.34 -11.94
CA PRO A 17 -33.03 -23.52 -12.12
C PRO A 17 -33.48 -24.68 -11.22
N ASN A 18 -34.63 -24.51 -10.58
CA ASN A 18 -35.29 -25.52 -9.76
C ASN A 18 -35.76 -26.68 -10.65
N VAL A 19 -34.89 -27.66 -10.92
CA VAL A 19 -35.23 -28.86 -11.70
C VAL A 19 -34.78 -30.12 -10.97
N GLU A 20 -35.67 -31.11 -10.95
CA GLU A 20 -35.65 -32.36 -10.17
C GLU A 20 -34.56 -33.38 -10.56
N ASP A 21 -33.47 -32.99 -11.23
CA ASP A 21 -32.39 -33.89 -11.67
C ASP A 21 -31.05 -33.58 -10.99
N VAL A 22 -30.80 -34.29 -9.88
CA VAL A 22 -29.60 -34.15 -9.03
C VAL A 22 -28.29 -34.43 -9.79
N GLU A 23 -28.31 -35.28 -10.81
CA GLU A 23 -27.13 -35.62 -11.63
C GLU A 23 -26.70 -34.48 -12.58
N LYS A 24 -27.66 -33.72 -13.15
CA LYS A 24 -27.37 -32.58 -14.05
C LYS A 24 -26.83 -31.37 -13.30
N LEU A 25 -27.30 -31.19 -12.06
CA LEU A 25 -26.80 -30.17 -11.13
C LEU A 25 -25.36 -30.48 -10.71
N ALA A 26 -25.06 -31.73 -10.37
CA ALA A 26 -23.71 -32.17 -10.02
C ALA A 26 -22.72 -31.97 -11.20
N TYR A 27 -23.16 -32.22 -12.43
CA TYR A 27 -22.36 -32.00 -13.64
C TYR A 27 -22.00 -30.53 -13.87
N HIS A 28 -22.96 -29.60 -13.72
CA HIS A 28 -22.70 -28.16 -13.85
C HIS A 28 -21.80 -27.61 -12.71
N ILE A 29 -22.00 -28.08 -11.48
CA ILE A 29 -21.16 -27.70 -10.34
C ILE A 29 -19.72 -28.21 -10.56
N SER A 30 -19.55 -29.45 -11.01
CA SER A 30 -18.23 -30.03 -11.29
C SER A 30 -17.50 -29.29 -12.42
N ILE A 31 -18.21 -28.89 -13.49
CA ILE A 31 -17.65 -28.06 -14.57
C ILE A 31 -17.24 -26.68 -14.07
N MET A 32 -18.04 -26.02 -13.22
CA MET A 32 -17.65 -24.75 -12.62
C MET A 32 -16.39 -24.89 -11.76
N PHE A 33 -16.27 -25.97 -10.97
CA PHE A 33 -15.07 -26.27 -10.18
C PHE A 33 -13.84 -26.53 -11.04
N PHE A 34 -13.98 -27.28 -12.15
CA PHE A 34 -12.86 -27.56 -13.06
C PHE A 34 -12.42 -26.31 -13.84
N MET A 35 -13.36 -25.48 -14.28
CA MET A 35 -13.07 -24.22 -14.98
C MET A 35 -12.43 -23.20 -14.05
N THR A 36 -12.93 -23.04 -12.82
CA THR A 36 -12.30 -22.18 -11.81
C THR A 36 -10.92 -22.70 -11.42
N ALA A 37 -10.74 -24.01 -11.26
CA ALA A 37 -9.44 -24.61 -10.99
C ALA A 37 -8.45 -24.42 -12.15
N GLY A 38 -8.89 -24.56 -13.41
CA GLY A 38 -8.07 -24.33 -14.59
C GLY A 38 -7.64 -22.87 -14.73
N VAL A 39 -8.59 -21.93 -14.57
CA VAL A 39 -8.31 -20.48 -14.60
C VAL A 39 -7.41 -20.08 -13.43
N ALA A 40 -7.66 -20.59 -12.23
CA ALA A 40 -6.82 -20.33 -11.06
C ALA A 40 -5.41 -20.89 -11.24
N SER A 41 -5.26 -22.10 -11.80
CA SER A 41 -3.95 -22.73 -12.05
C SER A 41 -3.16 -21.99 -13.14
N ALA A 42 -3.82 -21.55 -14.22
CA ALA A 42 -3.19 -20.76 -15.27
C ALA A 42 -2.74 -19.38 -14.77
N LEU A 43 -3.59 -18.72 -13.96
CA LEU A 43 -3.22 -17.47 -13.27
C LEU A 43 -2.06 -17.70 -12.30
N PHE A 44 -2.06 -18.80 -11.55
CA PHE A 44 -1.00 -19.15 -10.61
C PHE A 44 0.35 -19.40 -11.31
N ILE A 45 0.33 -20.07 -12.47
CA ILE A 45 1.53 -20.30 -13.29
C ILE A 45 2.04 -19.00 -13.90
N LEU A 46 1.16 -18.15 -14.46
CA LEU A 46 1.52 -16.82 -14.97
C LEU A 46 2.14 -15.92 -13.88
N VAL A 47 1.57 -15.98 -12.68
CA VAL A 47 2.08 -15.31 -11.49
C VAL A 47 3.47 -15.81 -11.14
N ILE A 48 3.68 -17.13 -11.04
CA ILE A 48 5.01 -17.69 -10.72
C ILE A 48 6.05 -17.27 -11.75
N ILE A 49 5.71 -17.35 -13.04
CA ILE A 49 6.61 -16.96 -14.13
C ILE A 49 6.94 -15.46 -14.05
N GLY A 50 5.96 -14.59 -13.81
CA GLY A 50 6.17 -13.14 -13.64
C GLY A 50 6.86 -12.73 -12.34
N LEU A 51 6.73 -13.51 -11.27
CA LEU A 51 7.41 -13.28 -9.99
C LEU A 51 8.91 -13.63 -10.06
N SER A 52 9.33 -14.52 -10.95
CA SER A 52 10.73 -14.96 -11.10
C SER A 52 11.72 -13.80 -11.28
N ASP A 53 11.31 -12.74 -11.98
CA ASP A 53 12.18 -11.61 -12.29
C ASP A 53 12.13 -10.50 -11.24
N ILE A 54 11.03 -10.42 -10.47
CA ILE A 54 10.81 -9.41 -9.43
C ILE A 54 11.35 -9.88 -8.06
N LEU A 55 11.31 -11.19 -7.77
CA LEU A 55 11.87 -11.80 -6.55
C LEU A 55 13.40 -11.74 -6.46
N LYS A 56 14.09 -11.43 -7.56
CA LYS A 56 15.56 -11.25 -7.58
C LYS A 56 16.02 -9.94 -6.94
N CYS A 57 15.13 -8.96 -6.77
CA CYS A 57 15.46 -7.72 -6.07
C CYS A 57 15.49 -7.94 -4.55
N LYS A 58 16.66 -7.75 -3.93
CA LYS A 58 16.98 -8.06 -2.51
C LYS A 58 16.03 -7.43 -1.46
N THR A 59 15.30 -6.37 -1.81
CA THR A 59 14.36 -5.64 -0.93
C THR A 59 12.89 -6.00 -1.17
N PHE A 60 12.56 -6.65 -2.29
CA PHE A 60 11.20 -6.93 -2.75
C PHE A 60 10.48 -8.12 -2.05
N PRO A 61 11.12 -9.26 -1.76
CA PRO A 61 10.43 -10.41 -1.18
C PRO A 61 10.03 -10.15 0.29
N MET A 62 10.81 -9.37 1.04
CA MET A 62 10.53 -9.12 2.45
C MET A 62 9.32 -8.19 2.66
N GLN A 63 9.11 -7.24 1.73
CA GLN A 63 8.06 -6.22 1.79
C GLN A 63 6.67 -6.72 1.37
N THR A 64 6.61 -7.69 0.45
CA THR A 64 5.35 -8.23 -0.11
C THR A 64 4.71 -9.29 0.79
N HIS A 65 5.49 -9.94 1.66
CA HIS A 65 5.00 -11.00 2.55
C HIS A 65 4.19 -10.43 3.72
N THR A 66 4.63 -9.32 4.32
CA THR A 66 4.07 -8.81 5.56
C THR A 66 2.64 -8.26 5.43
N PRO A 67 2.33 -7.51 4.36
CA PRO A 67 0.97 -7.09 4.09
C PRO A 67 0.04 -8.25 3.71
N GLY A 68 0.55 -9.18 2.90
CA GLY A 68 -0.18 -10.38 2.50
C GLY A 68 -0.53 -11.28 3.69
N LEU A 69 0.34 -11.36 4.69
CA LEU A 69 0.11 -12.11 5.94
C LEU A 69 -1.08 -11.56 6.73
N ASN A 70 -1.15 -10.24 6.90
CA ASN A 70 -2.24 -9.59 7.66
C ASN A 70 -3.58 -9.75 6.92
N VAL A 71 -3.60 -9.41 5.62
CA VAL A 71 -4.80 -9.53 4.78
C VAL A 71 -5.24 -10.99 4.65
N GLY A 72 -4.31 -11.93 4.51
CA GLY A 72 -4.60 -13.36 4.50
C GLY A 72 -5.22 -13.85 5.81
N CYS A 73 -4.74 -13.39 6.97
CA CYS A 73 -5.36 -13.70 8.26
C CYS A 73 -6.77 -13.13 8.36
N PHE A 74 -6.98 -11.91 7.89
CA PHE A 74 -8.30 -11.28 7.84
C PHE A 74 -9.28 -12.06 6.96
N TYR A 75 -8.82 -12.56 5.80
CA TYR A 75 -9.62 -13.39 4.92
C TYR A 75 -10.00 -14.72 5.58
N ALA A 76 -9.04 -15.41 6.20
CA ALA A 76 -9.31 -16.64 6.93
C ALA A 76 -10.31 -16.44 8.09
N LEU A 77 -10.13 -15.37 8.87
CA LEU A 77 -11.06 -15.00 9.95
C LEU A 77 -12.47 -14.72 9.40
N SER A 78 -12.58 -13.94 8.33
CA SER A 78 -13.87 -13.60 7.71
C SER A 78 -14.59 -14.84 7.17
N THR A 79 -13.86 -15.74 6.49
CA THR A 79 -14.41 -16.97 5.94
C THR A 79 -14.87 -17.95 7.03
N LEU A 80 -14.08 -18.11 8.09
CA LEU A 80 -14.41 -19.04 9.17
C LEU A 80 -15.30 -18.42 10.25
N LEU A 81 -15.62 -17.13 10.18
CA LEU A 81 -16.39 -16.39 11.18
C LEU A 81 -17.69 -17.12 11.53
N ASN A 82 -18.49 -17.44 10.51
CA ASN A 82 -19.77 -18.10 10.70
C ASN A 82 -19.62 -19.44 11.45
N ARG A 83 -18.60 -20.22 11.06
CA ARG A 83 -18.28 -21.50 11.69
C ARG A 83 -17.86 -21.34 13.15
N MET A 84 -17.07 -20.32 13.46
CA MET A 84 -16.63 -20.01 14.83
C MET A 84 -17.79 -19.60 15.74
N VAL A 85 -18.68 -18.73 15.23
CA VAL A 85 -19.82 -18.20 16.00
C VAL A 85 -20.86 -19.30 16.23
N ILE A 86 -21.28 -20.04 15.21
CA ILE A 86 -22.28 -21.11 15.36
C ILE A 86 -21.81 -22.22 16.31
N HIS A 87 -20.50 -22.52 16.30
CA HIS A 87 -19.94 -23.51 17.22
C HIS A 87 -20.05 -23.10 18.71
N HIS A 88 -19.97 -21.80 19.01
CA HIS A 88 -20.10 -21.28 20.38
C HIS A 88 -21.54 -20.85 20.73
N TYR A 89 -22.33 -20.47 19.72
CA TYR A 89 -23.69 -19.94 19.84
C TYR A 89 -24.61 -20.67 18.84
N PRO A 90 -25.06 -21.90 19.15
CA PRO A 90 -25.89 -22.67 18.25
C PRO A 90 -27.23 -21.97 18.03
N GLY A 91 -27.66 -21.85 16.76
CA GLY A 91 -28.91 -21.18 16.37
C GLY A 91 -28.81 -19.67 16.11
N GLU A 92 -27.63 -19.07 16.30
CA GLU A 92 -27.42 -17.62 16.17
C GLU A 92 -26.81 -17.19 14.82
N GLU A 93 -27.18 -17.86 13.72
CA GLU A 93 -26.63 -17.62 12.38
C GLU A 93 -26.83 -16.18 11.89
N VAL A 94 -28.00 -15.59 12.22
CA VAL A 94 -28.31 -14.18 11.89
C VAL A 94 -27.35 -13.24 12.61
N ASN A 95 -27.01 -13.54 13.87
CA ASN A 95 -26.08 -12.73 14.65
C ASN A 95 -24.64 -12.93 14.16
N ALA A 96 -24.25 -14.11 13.68
CA ALA A 96 -22.97 -14.32 13.00
C ALA A 96 -22.82 -13.43 11.74
N GLY A 97 -23.86 -13.37 10.91
CA GLY A 97 -23.90 -12.48 9.74
C GLY A 97 -23.80 -10.99 10.13
N ARG A 98 -24.48 -10.58 11.21
CA ARG A 98 -24.38 -9.21 11.74
C ARG A 98 -23.00 -8.89 12.29
N ILE A 99 -22.33 -9.83 12.97
CA ILE A 99 -20.94 -9.66 13.41
C ILE A 99 -20.03 -9.42 12.19
N GLY A 100 -20.18 -10.23 11.13
CA GLY A 100 -19.48 -10.02 9.87
C GLY A 100 -19.73 -8.63 9.27
N LEU A 101 -20.98 -8.17 9.27
CA LEU A 101 -21.32 -6.81 8.83
C LEU A 101 -20.61 -5.74 9.68
N THR A 102 -20.55 -5.90 11.00
CA THR A 102 -19.83 -4.93 11.85
C THR A 102 -18.34 -4.89 11.60
N ILE A 103 -17.71 -6.04 11.31
CA ILE A 103 -16.30 -6.12 10.90
C ILE A 103 -16.07 -5.31 9.61
N VAL A 104 -16.94 -5.46 8.62
CA VAL A 104 -16.80 -4.76 7.33
C VAL A 104 -17.01 -3.25 7.50
N LEU A 105 -18.09 -2.83 8.18
CA LEU A 105 -18.40 -1.41 8.35
C LEU A 105 -17.32 -0.69 9.17
N SER A 106 -16.90 -1.27 10.29
CA SER A 106 -15.80 -0.73 11.09
C SER A 106 -14.48 -0.73 10.32
N GLY A 107 -14.23 -1.76 9.51
CA GLY A 107 -13.07 -1.85 8.63
C GLY A 107 -13.01 -0.77 7.57
N MET A 108 -14.14 -0.41 6.97
CA MET A 108 -14.23 0.71 6.02
C MET A 108 -13.87 2.03 6.68
N VAL A 109 -14.37 2.28 7.90
CA VAL A 109 -14.00 3.47 8.68
C VAL A 109 -12.51 3.47 9.01
N GLY A 110 -11.97 2.31 9.40
CA GLY A 110 -10.54 2.13 9.68
C GLY A 110 -9.66 2.45 8.47
N ALA A 111 -10.04 1.97 7.28
CA ALA A 111 -9.33 2.23 6.03
C ALA A 111 -9.35 3.72 5.62
N LEU A 112 -10.47 4.42 5.84
CA LEU A 112 -10.55 5.86 5.60
C LEU A 112 -9.66 6.64 6.55
N ILE A 113 -9.73 6.33 7.85
CA ILE A 113 -8.93 7.02 8.87
C ILE A 113 -7.44 6.77 8.65
N SER A 114 -7.04 5.52 8.39
CA SER A 114 -5.63 5.18 8.18
C SER A 114 -5.07 5.80 6.89
N GLY A 115 -5.87 5.90 5.83
CA GLY A 115 -5.51 6.61 4.59
C GLY A 115 -5.25 8.10 4.86
N ILE A 116 -6.21 8.81 5.46
CA ILE A 116 -6.08 10.24 5.79
C ILE A 116 -4.91 10.49 6.75
N TRP A 117 -4.73 9.61 7.74
CA TRP A 117 -3.62 9.69 8.69
C TRP A 117 -2.26 9.58 7.98
N LEU A 118 -2.16 8.65 7.03
CA LEU A 118 -0.94 8.41 6.29
C LEU A 118 -0.61 9.54 5.30
N ASP A 119 -1.63 10.13 4.67
CA ASP A 119 -1.47 11.30 3.81
C ASP A 119 -0.82 12.47 4.55
N LYS A 120 -1.18 12.66 5.83
CA LYS A 120 -0.65 13.74 6.68
C LYS A 120 0.70 13.41 7.30
N THR A 121 0.85 12.21 7.85
CA THR A 121 2.04 11.86 8.65
C THR A 121 3.19 11.34 7.80
N LYS A 122 2.91 10.71 6.65
CA LYS A 122 3.91 10.07 5.78
C LYS A 122 4.84 9.07 6.51
N THR A 123 4.47 8.63 7.72
CA THR A 123 5.25 7.70 8.55
C THR A 123 4.81 6.26 8.33
N TYR A 124 4.98 5.75 7.10
CA TYR A 124 4.48 4.45 6.65
C TYR A 124 4.89 3.28 7.56
N LYS A 125 6.18 3.14 7.88
CA LYS A 125 6.67 2.02 8.70
C LYS A 125 6.07 2.01 10.11
N GLN A 126 6.07 3.15 10.79
CA GLN A 126 5.62 3.23 12.19
C GLN A 126 4.13 2.95 12.29
N THR A 127 3.33 3.55 11.41
CA THR A 127 1.88 3.32 11.37
C THR A 127 1.57 1.85 11.06
N THR A 128 2.27 1.26 10.09
CA THR A 128 2.13 -0.16 9.72
C THR A 128 2.44 -1.09 10.90
N LEU A 129 3.52 -0.83 11.64
CA LEU A 129 3.93 -1.62 12.80
C LEU A 129 2.91 -1.50 13.94
N VAL A 130 2.44 -0.29 14.25
CA VAL A 130 1.43 -0.06 15.29
C VAL A 130 0.12 -0.78 14.95
N VAL A 131 -0.36 -0.66 13.71
CA VAL A 131 -1.59 -1.34 13.26
C VAL A 131 -1.43 -2.87 13.33
N TYR A 132 -0.25 -3.41 13.03
CA TYR A 132 0.03 -4.84 13.15
C TYR A 132 -0.04 -5.34 14.60
N ILE A 133 0.57 -4.60 15.54
CA ILE A 133 0.50 -4.91 16.97
C ILE A 133 -0.95 -4.83 17.45
N MET A 134 -1.69 -3.78 17.07
CA MET A 134 -3.10 -3.63 17.43
C MET A 134 -3.98 -4.75 16.87
N SER A 135 -3.66 -5.23 15.65
CA SER A 135 -4.35 -6.37 15.05
C SER A 135 -4.06 -7.68 15.80
N LEU A 136 -2.81 -7.91 16.23
CA LEU A 136 -2.43 -9.06 17.05
C LEU A 136 -3.15 -9.05 18.41
N VAL A 137 -3.17 -7.90 19.08
CA VAL A 137 -3.89 -7.71 20.35
C VAL A 137 -5.38 -7.93 20.13
N GLY A 138 -5.97 -7.33 19.09
CA GLY A 138 -7.38 -7.49 18.74
C GLY A 138 -7.74 -8.95 18.48
N MET A 139 -6.88 -9.70 17.76
CA MET A 139 -7.11 -11.12 17.49
C MET A 139 -7.04 -11.97 18.75
N THR A 140 -6.10 -11.66 19.63
CA THR A 140 -5.97 -12.32 20.95
C THR A 140 -7.21 -12.06 21.80
N VAL A 141 -7.65 -10.79 21.89
CA VAL A 141 -8.86 -10.40 22.62
C VAL A 141 -10.11 -11.06 22.05
N TYR A 142 -10.26 -11.08 20.72
CA TYR A 142 -11.37 -11.76 20.04
C TYR A 142 -11.42 -13.25 20.38
N THR A 143 -10.26 -13.92 20.41
CA THR A 143 -10.14 -15.35 20.75
C THR A 143 -10.64 -15.67 22.15
N PHE A 144 -10.23 -14.88 23.15
CA PHE A 144 -10.70 -15.07 24.52
C PHE A 144 -12.16 -14.67 24.69
N THR A 145 -12.59 -13.59 24.02
CA THR A 145 -13.95 -13.07 24.08
C THR A 145 -14.97 -14.05 23.53
N LEU A 146 -14.63 -14.78 22.46
CA LEU A 146 -15.51 -15.81 21.90
C LEU A 146 -15.94 -16.85 22.93
N SER A 147 -15.06 -17.12 23.92
CA SER A 147 -15.31 -18.12 24.95
C SER A 147 -16.10 -17.63 26.17
N LEU A 148 -16.44 -16.33 26.24
CA LEU A 148 -17.16 -15.74 27.37
C LEU A 148 -18.69 -15.90 27.29
N GLY A 149 -19.25 -16.31 26.15
CA GLY A 149 -20.70 -16.54 26.01
C GLY A 149 -21.56 -15.27 25.92
N HIS A 150 -20.96 -14.08 25.84
CA HIS A 150 -21.69 -12.81 25.66
C HIS A 150 -21.54 -12.25 24.24
N LEU A 151 -22.58 -12.43 23.41
CA LEU A 151 -22.63 -11.98 22.01
C LEU A 151 -22.26 -10.49 21.84
N TRP A 152 -22.72 -9.61 22.73
CA TRP A 152 -22.48 -8.17 22.63
C TRP A 152 -20.98 -7.82 22.69
N VAL A 153 -20.20 -8.55 23.47
CA VAL A 153 -18.75 -8.35 23.59
C VAL A 153 -18.04 -8.83 22.32
N VAL A 154 -18.56 -9.87 21.67
CA VAL A 154 -18.06 -10.35 20.36
C VAL A 154 -18.26 -9.29 19.28
N PHE A 155 -19.41 -8.59 19.26
CA PHE A 155 -19.63 -7.47 18.33
C PHE A 155 -18.60 -6.36 18.46
N VAL A 156 -18.31 -5.92 19.69
CA VAL A 156 -17.35 -4.83 19.93
C VAL A 156 -15.94 -5.26 19.56
N THR A 157 -15.52 -6.46 19.98
CA THR A 157 -14.16 -6.96 19.72
C THR A 157 -13.93 -7.31 18.25
N ALA A 158 -14.93 -7.87 17.56
CA ALA A 158 -14.90 -8.10 16.12
C ALA A 158 -14.84 -6.79 15.33
N GLY A 159 -15.63 -5.78 15.72
CA GLY A 159 -15.56 -4.45 15.11
C GLY A 159 -14.19 -3.79 15.30
N LEU A 160 -13.61 -3.87 16.49
CA LEU A 160 -12.27 -3.33 16.76
C LEU A 160 -11.20 -4.07 15.95
N LEU A 161 -11.29 -5.39 15.86
CA LEU A 161 -10.39 -6.20 15.03
C LEU A 161 -10.53 -5.83 13.54
N GLY A 162 -11.76 -5.72 13.04
CA GLY A 162 -12.07 -5.33 11.67
C GLY A 162 -11.53 -3.95 11.30
N PHE A 163 -11.67 -2.98 12.22
CA PHE A 163 -11.12 -1.63 12.08
C PHE A 163 -9.61 -1.64 11.82
N PHE A 164 -8.84 -2.38 12.63
CA PHE A 164 -7.38 -2.41 12.50
C PHE A 164 -6.91 -3.27 11.33
N MET A 165 -7.47 -4.48 11.13
CA MET A 165 -7.04 -5.37 10.06
C MET A 165 -7.41 -4.82 8.66
N THR A 166 -8.59 -4.24 8.51
CA THR A 166 -8.98 -3.62 7.23
C THR A 166 -8.32 -2.26 7.05
N GLY A 167 -8.13 -1.50 8.14
CA GLY A 167 -7.37 -0.26 8.12
C GLY A 167 -5.94 -0.43 7.60
N TYR A 168 -5.39 -1.63 7.73
CA TYR A 168 -4.09 -2.00 7.19
C TYR A 168 -4.05 -2.08 5.65
N LEU A 169 -5.15 -2.43 4.96
CA LEU A 169 -5.15 -2.58 3.49
C LEU A 169 -4.59 -1.36 2.75
N PRO A 170 -5.12 -0.13 2.93
CA PRO A 170 -4.61 1.05 2.22
C PRO A 170 -3.17 1.37 2.63
N LEU A 171 -2.80 1.16 3.90
CA LEU A 171 -1.42 1.33 4.38
C LEU A 171 -0.45 0.40 3.65
N GLY A 172 -0.83 -0.86 3.44
CA GLY A 172 -0.02 -1.87 2.76
C GLY A 172 0.20 -1.54 1.28
N PHE A 173 -0.85 -1.09 0.57
CA PHE A 173 -0.75 -0.69 -0.84
C PHE A 173 0.15 0.54 -1.01
N GLU A 174 -0.07 1.57 -0.21
CA GLU A 174 0.73 2.80 -0.24
C GLU A 174 2.19 2.54 0.13
N PHE A 175 2.43 1.75 1.18
CA PHE A 175 3.79 1.42 1.61
C PHE A 175 4.53 0.56 0.58
N ALA A 176 3.83 -0.35 -0.10
CA ALA A 176 4.44 -1.10 -1.19
C ALA A 176 4.76 -0.23 -2.39
N ALA A 177 3.83 0.63 -2.85
CA ALA A 177 4.08 1.56 -3.94
C ALA A 177 5.32 2.45 -3.68
N GLU A 178 5.49 2.89 -2.44
CA GLU A 178 6.62 3.71 -1.99
C GLU A 178 7.98 2.96 -2.05
N LEU A 179 8.00 1.66 -1.70
CA LEU A 179 9.22 0.84 -1.76
C LEU A 179 9.55 0.31 -3.16
N THR A 180 8.54 0.09 -4.00
CA THR A 180 8.71 -0.48 -5.33
C THR A 180 9.06 0.55 -6.41
N TYR A 181 9.15 1.84 -6.07
CA TYR A 181 9.55 2.89 -7.01
C TYR A 181 10.90 2.58 -7.70
N PRO A 182 11.03 2.79 -9.03
CA PRO A 182 10.12 3.47 -9.96
C PRO A 182 9.14 2.55 -10.72
N GLU A 183 8.80 1.37 -10.20
CA GLU A 183 7.83 0.47 -10.83
C GLU A 183 6.41 1.03 -10.81
N SER A 184 5.57 0.60 -11.75
CA SER A 184 4.17 1.04 -11.82
C SER A 184 3.37 0.59 -10.59
N GLU A 185 2.56 1.49 -10.03
CA GLU A 185 1.73 1.24 -8.83
C GLU A 185 0.75 0.06 -9.03
N GLY A 186 0.30 -0.14 -10.28
CA GLY A 186 -0.59 -1.25 -10.67
C GLY A 186 0.06 -2.61 -10.50
N THR A 187 1.34 -2.76 -10.86
CA THR A 187 2.09 -4.01 -10.69
C THR A 187 2.28 -4.35 -9.20
N SER A 188 2.63 -3.34 -8.39
CA SER A 188 2.82 -3.49 -6.93
C SER A 188 1.52 -3.92 -6.23
N SER A 189 0.41 -3.27 -6.55
CA SER A 189 -0.91 -3.60 -6.03
C SER A 189 -1.41 -4.97 -6.50
N GLY A 190 -1.09 -5.37 -7.74
CA GLY A 190 -1.40 -6.70 -8.26
C GLY A 190 -0.69 -7.81 -7.49
N LEU A 191 0.62 -7.67 -7.27
CA LEU A 191 1.42 -8.64 -6.52
C LEU A 191 0.99 -8.79 -5.06
N LEU A 192 0.66 -7.68 -4.40
CA LEU A 192 0.13 -7.69 -3.04
C LEU A 192 -1.18 -8.47 -2.92
N ASN A 193 -2.09 -8.30 -3.88
CA ASN A 193 -3.35 -9.03 -3.87
C ASN A 193 -3.15 -10.52 -4.12
N VAL A 194 -2.23 -10.88 -5.01
CA VAL A 194 -1.89 -12.29 -5.23
C VAL A 194 -1.29 -12.91 -3.96
N SER A 195 -0.36 -12.23 -3.29
CA SER A 195 0.21 -12.74 -2.04
C SER A 195 -0.86 -12.89 -0.95
N ALA A 196 -1.74 -11.90 -0.79
CA ALA A 196 -2.86 -11.94 0.15
C ALA A 196 -3.81 -13.11 -0.11
N GLN A 197 -4.12 -13.41 -1.38
CA GLN A 197 -4.99 -14.54 -1.75
C GLN A 197 -4.33 -15.89 -1.48
N ILE A 198 -3.05 -16.04 -1.82
CA ILE A 198 -2.30 -17.28 -1.55
C ILE A 198 -2.26 -17.56 -0.05
N PHE A 199 -1.89 -16.57 0.76
CA PHE A 199 -1.89 -16.70 2.21
C PHE A 199 -3.29 -16.90 2.78
N GLY A 200 -4.30 -16.18 2.26
CA GLY A 200 -5.69 -16.33 2.65
C GLY A 200 -6.20 -17.76 2.48
N ILE A 201 -5.97 -18.38 1.32
CA ILE A 201 -6.34 -19.78 1.06
C ILE A 201 -5.59 -20.72 2.01
N ALA A 202 -4.28 -20.56 2.15
CA ALA A 202 -3.46 -21.41 3.01
C ALA A 202 -3.91 -21.35 4.48
N PHE A 203 -4.14 -20.15 5.02
CA PHE A 203 -4.59 -19.96 6.40
C PHE A 203 -6.03 -20.41 6.61
N THR A 204 -6.92 -20.20 5.65
CA THR A 204 -8.31 -20.70 5.71
C THR A 204 -8.33 -22.21 5.85
N ILE A 205 -7.57 -22.94 5.03
CA ILE A 205 -7.48 -24.40 5.09
C ILE A 205 -6.81 -24.85 6.40
N GLY A 206 -5.66 -24.25 6.74
CA GLY A 206 -4.91 -24.61 7.95
C GLY A 206 -5.71 -24.36 9.24
N GLN A 207 -6.34 -23.20 9.36
CA GLN A 207 -7.22 -22.87 10.47
C GLN A 207 -8.44 -23.79 10.51
N GLY A 208 -9.03 -24.11 9.35
CA GLY A 208 -10.16 -25.02 9.22
C GLY A 208 -9.87 -26.40 9.80
N GLN A 209 -8.75 -27.00 9.40
CA GLN A 209 -8.33 -28.33 9.91
C GLN A 209 -8.03 -28.29 11.41
N ILE A 210 -7.32 -27.27 11.89
CA ILE A 210 -7.03 -27.15 13.33
C ILE A 210 -8.31 -26.96 14.13
N MET A 211 -9.26 -26.19 13.62
CA MET A 211 -10.53 -25.97 14.29
C MET A 211 -11.37 -27.25 14.40
N ASP A 212 -11.25 -28.16 13.43
CA ASP A 212 -11.96 -29.44 13.44
C ASP A 212 -11.40 -30.44 14.44
N HIS A 213 -10.07 -30.45 14.65
CA HIS A 213 -9.42 -31.37 15.58
C HIS A 213 -9.25 -30.82 17.00
N PHE A 214 -8.97 -29.52 17.13
CA PHE A 214 -8.55 -28.89 18.39
C PHE A 214 -9.46 -27.71 18.82
N GLY A 215 -10.52 -27.42 18.06
CA GLY A 215 -11.49 -26.38 18.36
C GLY A 215 -11.07 -24.96 17.95
N THR A 216 -12.01 -24.01 18.06
CA THR A 216 -11.85 -22.63 17.55
C THR A 216 -10.68 -21.87 18.18
N LYS A 217 -10.41 -22.10 19.47
CA LYS A 217 -9.30 -21.43 20.17
C LYS A 217 -7.95 -21.78 19.54
N ALA A 218 -7.74 -23.04 19.19
CA ALA A 218 -6.52 -23.50 18.54
C ALA A 218 -6.38 -22.92 17.11
N GLY A 219 -7.49 -22.85 16.36
CA GLY A 219 -7.51 -22.21 15.04
C GLY A 219 -7.13 -20.72 15.12
N ASN A 220 -7.66 -20.01 16.11
CA ASN A 220 -7.32 -18.60 16.31
C ASN A 220 -5.89 -18.39 16.81
N LEU A 221 -5.33 -19.32 17.59
CA LEU A 221 -3.92 -19.29 18.00
C LEU A 221 -2.97 -19.42 16.80
N LEU A 222 -3.35 -20.17 15.75
CA LEU A 222 -2.60 -20.18 14.49
C LEU A 222 -2.54 -18.78 13.88
N LEU A 223 -3.70 -18.10 13.77
CA LEU A 223 -3.74 -16.74 13.24
C LEU A 223 -2.95 -15.75 14.11
N CYS A 224 -3.02 -15.86 15.43
CA CYS A 224 -2.17 -15.08 16.34
C CYS A 224 -0.67 -15.32 16.09
N SER A 225 -0.26 -16.57 15.88
CA SER A 225 1.14 -16.92 15.64
C SER A 225 1.65 -16.34 14.32
N VAL A 226 0.81 -16.39 13.28
CA VAL A 226 1.09 -15.80 11.96
C VAL A 226 1.16 -14.28 12.05
N LEU A 227 0.25 -13.63 12.79
CA LEU A 227 0.29 -12.18 13.02
C LEU A 227 1.50 -11.76 13.87
N PHE A 228 1.91 -12.57 14.83
CA PHE A 228 3.13 -12.31 15.59
C PHE A 228 4.36 -12.39 14.68
N LEU A 229 4.46 -13.42 13.84
CA LEU A 229 5.53 -13.54 12.84
C LEU A 229 5.54 -12.34 11.89
N GLY A 230 4.37 -11.92 11.40
CA GLY A 230 4.23 -10.74 10.56
C GLY A 230 4.66 -9.44 11.28
N THR A 231 4.36 -9.30 12.57
CA THR A 231 4.82 -8.16 13.39
C THR A 231 6.34 -8.12 13.48
N VAL A 232 6.96 -9.26 13.79
CA VAL A 232 8.42 -9.40 13.90
C VAL A 232 9.07 -9.07 12.57
N MET A 233 8.56 -9.63 11.46
CA MET A 233 9.04 -9.31 10.12
C MET A 233 8.90 -7.80 9.80
N THR A 234 7.75 -7.18 10.14
CA THR A 234 7.53 -5.73 9.95
C THR A 234 8.58 -4.90 10.70
N ALA A 235 8.94 -5.30 11.92
CA ALA A 235 9.90 -4.56 12.74
C ALA A 235 11.31 -4.52 12.10
N PHE A 236 11.74 -5.63 11.51
CA PHE A 236 13.05 -5.79 10.86
C PHE A 236 13.14 -5.16 9.46
N ILE A 237 12.03 -4.80 8.83
CA ILE A 237 12.03 -4.11 7.53
C ILE A 237 12.69 -2.73 7.67
N LYS A 238 13.71 -2.46 6.86
CA LYS A 238 14.29 -1.11 6.72
C LYS A 238 13.28 -0.20 6.01
N ALA A 239 13.03 0.98 6.58
CA ALA A 239 12.20 2.00 5.95
C ALA A 239 13.02 2.79 4.92
N ASP A 240 13.49 2.13 3.85
CA ASP A 240 14.09 2.82 2.72
C ASP A 240 12.96 3.32 1.80
N LEU A 241 12.51 4.55 2.05
CA LEU A 241 11.43 5.21 1.29
C LEU A 241 12.00 5.77 -0.03
N ARG A 242 12.12 4.90 -1.04
CA ARG A 242 12.80 5.18 -2.31
C ARG A 242 12.14 6.33 -3.09
N ARG A 243 10.81 6.45 -3.09
CA ARG A 243 10.10 7.54 -3.78
C ARG A 243 10.31 8.90 -3.09
N GLN A 244 10.27 8.97 -1.76
CA GLN A 244 10.66 10.18 -1.02
C GLN A 244 12.11 10.61 -1.32
N GLN A 245 13.04 9.65 -1.32
CA GLN A 245 14.43 9.94 -1.60
C GLN A 245 14.65 10.46 -3.03
N ALA A 246 13.97 9.87 -4.02
CA ALA A 246 14.01 10.34 -5.41
C ALA A 246 13.41 11.75 -5.58
N ASN A 247 12.33 12.09 -4.87
CA ASN A 247 11.75 13.44 -4.90
C ASN A 247 12.69 14.49 -4.28
N LEU A 248 13.35 14.16 -3.16
CA LEU A 248 14.35 15.02 -2.54
C LEU A 248 15.58 15.24 -3.44
N GLU A 249 16.06 14.19 -4.11
CA GLU A 249 17.16 14.29 -5.08
C GLU A 249 16.77 15.16 -6.29
N ASN A 250 15.55 15.01 -6.81
CA ASN A 250 15.05 15.85 -7.91
C ASN A 250 14.91 17.32 -7.50
N GLU A 251 14.40 17.62 -6.29
CA GLU A 251 14.33 18.98 -5.76
C GLU A 251 15.73 19.59 -5.58
N GLN A 252 16.68 18.84 -5.01
CA GLN A 252 18.07 19.30 -4.87
C GLN A 252 18.74 19.57 -6.22
N THR A 253 18.50 18.70 -7.21
CA THR A 253 19.03 18.88 -8.57
C THR A 253 18.41 20.09 -9.27
N ALA A 254 17.11 20.36 -9.04
CA ALA A 254 16.42 21.55 -9.55
C ALA A 254 16.90 22.85 -8.89
N VAL A 255 17.21 22.82 -7.59
CA VAL A 255 17.77 23.98 -6.86
C VAL A 255 19.21 24.25 -7.31
N SER A 256 20.05 23.21 -7.39
CA SER A 256 21.45 23.33 -7.85
C SER A 256 21.57 23.83 -9.29
N SER A 257 20.68 23.38 -10.19
CA SER A 257 20.62 23.91 -11.56
C SER A 257 20.15 25.37 -11.63
N LYS A 258 19.20 25.78 -10.79
CA LYS A 258 18.79 27.20 -10.67
C LYS A 258 19.92 28.08 -10.13
N GLU A 259 20.66 27.64 -9.11
CA GLU A 259 21.82 28.37 -8.60
C GLU A 259 22.93 28.49 -9.64
N THR A 260 23.24 27.41 -10.36
CA THR A 260 24.25 27.40 -11.42
C THR A 260 23.87 28.35 -12.56
N ASN A 261 22.59 28.35 -12.98
CA ASN A 261 22.09 29.26 -14.02
C ASN A 261 22.10 30.72 -13.55
N GLY A 262 21.71 30.99 -12.30
CA GLY A 262 21.77 32.33 -11.71
C GLY A 262 23.20 32.86 -11.59
N PHE A 263 24.17 32.00 -11.28
CA PHE A 263 25.58 32.35 -11.25
C PHE A 263 26.11 32.69 -12.64
N LEU A 264 25.74 31.91 -13.67
CA LEU A 264 26.11 32.20 -15.07
C LEU A 264 25.55 33.55 -15.54
N GLU A 265 24.26 33.82 -15.30
CA GLU A 265 23.59 35.08 -15.65
C GLU A 265 24.28 36.31 -15.01
N CYS A 266 24.63 36.22 -13.73
CA CYS A 266 25.30 37.30 -13.01
C CYS A 266 26.72 37.55 -13.55
N CYS A 267 27.46 36.47 -13.85
CA CYS A 267 28.79 36.55 -14.43
C CYS A 267 28.76 37.14 -15.85
N PHE A 268 27.78 36.74 -16.67
CA PHE A 268 27.58 37.28 -18.02
C PHE A 268 27.23 38.76 -18.00
N THR A 269 26.33 39.17 -17.10
CA THR A 269 25.94 40.58 -16.90
C THR A 269 27.13 41.41 -16.43
N TYR A 270 27.95 40.90 -15.52
CA TYR A 270 29.16 41.59 -15.05
C TYR A 270 30.20 41.78 -16.17
N VAL A 271 30.42 40.76 -17.01
CA VAL A 271 31.33 40.85 -18.16
C VAL A 271 30.80 41.86 -19.19
N LEU A 272 29.51 41.83 -19.52
CA LEU A 272 28.90 42.81 -20.43
C LEU A 272 28.97 44.23 -19.89
N LEU A 273 28.75 44.42 -18.58
CA LEU A 273 28.87 45.73 -17.93
C LEU A 273 30.32 46.25 -18.00
N ARG A 274 31.32 45.39 -17.72
CA ARG A 274 32.75 45.74 -17.85
C ARG A 274 33.14 46.07 -19.28
N MET A 275 32.64 45.31 -20.26
CA MET A 275 32.85 45.58 -21.68
C MET A 275 32.21 46.90 -22.11
N SER A 276 30.99 47.20 -21.63
CA SER A 276 30.28 48.46 -21.89
C SER A 276 31.01 49.66 -21.27
N ILE A 277 31.50 49.53 -20.03
CA ILE A 277 32.31 50.57 -19.36
C ILE A 277 33.63 50.77 -20.11
N ALA A 278 34.31 49.71 -20.54
CA ALA A 278 35.55 49.79 -21.30
C ALA A 278 35.36 50.41 -22.70
N GLN A 279 34.24 50.11 -23.37
CA GLN A 279 33.83 50.75 -24.63
C GLN A 279 33.57 52.25 -24.42
N ARG A 280 32.81 52.59 -23.37
CA ARG A 280 32.51 53.99 -23.02
C ARG A 280 33.78 54.78 -22.67
N GLN A 281 34.73 54.18 -21.94
CA GLN A 281 36.02 54.79 -21.64
C GLN A 281 36.85 55.05 -22.91
N ARG A 282 36.89 54.10 -23.85
CA ARG A 282 37.54 54.28 -25.15
C ARG A 282 36.96 55.43 -25.97
N ILE A 283 35.63 55.57 -26.00
CA ILE A 283 34.96 56.67 -26.71
C ILE A 283 35.28 58.03 -26.06
N THR A 284 35.35 58.12 -24.73
CA THR A 284 35.75 59.36 -24.05
C THR A 284 37.21 59.73 -24.24
N ASP A 285 38.12 58.77 -24.39
CA ASP A 285 39.53 59.05 -24.68
C ASP A 285 39.72 59.55 -26.11
N ASP A 286 39.01 58.95 -27.09
CA ASP A 286 39.06 59.38 -28.49
C ASP A 286 38.52 60.82 -28.67
N ASN A 287 37.41 61.15 -28.00
CA ASN A 287 36.88 62.53 -27.98
C ASN A 287 37.79 63.54 -27.27
N ARG A 288 38.71 63.11 -26.40
CA ARG A 288 39.67 63.99 -25.73
C ARG A 288 40.86 64.35 -26.64
N VAL A 289 41.14 63.53 -27.65
CA VAL A 289 42.19 63.79 -28.65
C VAL A 289 41.73 64.79 -29.71
N GLN A 290 40.42 64.92 -29.94
CA GLN A 290 39.84 65.80 -30.98
C GLN A 290 39.45 67.22 -30.55
N THR A 291 39.71 67.64 -29.30
CA THR A 291 39.54 69.08 -28.97
C THR A 291 40.66 69.91 -29.61
N PRO A 292 40.35 70.82 -30.55
CA PRO A 292 41.37 71.68 -31.14
C PRO A 292 41.90 72.64 -30.08
N LYS A 293 43.23 72.73 -29.91
CA LYS A 293 43.88 73.78 -29.13
C LYS A 293 43.51 75.13 -29.73
N VAL A 294 42.57 75.84 -29.12
CA VAL A 294 42.31 77.25 -29.42
C VAL A 294 43.56 78.02 -29.01
N ARG A 295 44.30 78.49 -30.01
CA ARG A 295 45.52 79.31 -29.84
C ARG A 295 45.11 80.65 -29.22
N ALA A 296 45.27 80.77 -27.92
CA ALA A 296 45.09 82.03 -27.21
C ALA A 296 46.11 83.06 -27.72
N TRP A 297 45.60 84.15 -28.26
CA TRP A 297 46.34 85.36 -28.62
C TRP A 297 46.98 85.94 -27.36
N ARG A 298 48.30 86.17 -27.36
CA ARG A 298 48.98 86.98 -26.34
C ARG A 298 48.73 88.46 -26.63
N PRO A 299 48.30 89.27 -25.66
CA PRO A 299 48.59 90.69 -25.67
C PRO A 299 49.97 90.94 -25.05
N PHE A 300 50.64 91.90 -25.68
CA PHE A 300 51.90 92.54 -25.31
C PHE A 300 51.77 93.35 -24.00
N THR A 301 52.91 93.65 -23.37
CA THR A 301 53.20 94.76 -22.41
C THR A 301 52.59 94.68 -21.00
N ALA A 302 53.26 95.09 -19.92
CA ALA A 302 54.59 95.69 -19.67
C ALA A 302 55.07 95.25 -18.29
#